data_AF-A0A954EZ50-F1
#
_entry.id   AF-A0A954EZ50-F1
#
_cell.length_a   1.000
_cell.length_b   1.000
_cell.length_c   1.000
_cell.angle_alpha   90.00
_cell.angle_beta   90.00
_cell.angle_gamma   90.00
#
_symmetry.space_group_name_H-M   'P 1'
#
loop_
_entity.id
_entity.type
_entity.pdbx_description
1 polymer ?
#
loop_
_entity_poly.entity_id
_entity_poly.type
_entity_poly.pdbx_seq_one_letter_code
_entity_poly.pdbx_strand_id
1 'polypeptide(L)'
;MSRFLAYGSLVALFVVCCGHEVFAQGEFQNLLQKVPNSANAIMCIDAEAVHASAMAKANGWDQKHEAAYVDKPFILPPEADRLVVASQLWPNQEFRQAWELGVMSLREPVSMRQVARLEGGYVDEIGGLQAVWTPSDAYFVAFEPQLLGVMHPAERQAVSRWATAASAGKTGRLSSYLESASSVVSESTQIVLALDLQDSIQPHRLQEWLADHSDDQAMTSSWSKVIRSAQGVMLQVRLTNKAEGELRIDFAESTAPLENNAKKLTLNALDRLGIAVDDLEKWNFELQSRSIVMKGDLSESGLRRIFSLLELPTSKFSSVDEQSLSAMDSEAEVIKASQAYFSSVTTLLDDIRKEFETNRDARSGYSAMYMDRYARRIDRLPILNVDEELLAFGAQVGQTMRDASVSQKSSGVQAGVRNSQVYGNYLYNYEGSGYYGVRSTSSVRNQIQREEAAVAKDVRFTNWKEIEDATAEIRQRMTAKYQAQF
;
A
#
# COMPACT_ATOMS: atom_id res chain seq x y z
N MET A 1 10.42 2.50 -82.49
CA MET A 1 10.76 2.99 -81.12
C MET A 1 10.63 1.83 -80.17
N SER A 2 11.67 1.57 -79.41
CA SER A 2 12.01 0.29 -78.82
C SER A 2 12.13 0.40 -77.29
N ARG A 3 11.78 -0.70 -76.62
CA ARG A 3 12.30 -1.22 -75.34
C ARG A 3 11.79 -0.61 -74.00
N PHE A 4 11.16 -1.44 -73.15
CA PHE A 4 11.67 -2.08 -71.90
C PHE A 4 11.42 -1.18 -70.66
N LEU A 5 11.13 -1.61 -69.42
CA LEU A 5 10.85 -2.87 -68.70
C LEU A 5 10.44 -2.46 -67.26
N ALA A 6 9.64 -3.31 -66.61
CA ALA A 6 9.64 -3.65 -65.18
C ALA A 6 9.29 -2.61 -64.07
N TYR A 7 8.31 -3.01 -63.25
CA TYR A 7 8.13 -2.92 -61.77
C TYR A 7 6.63 -2.71 -61.49
N GLY A 8 5.80 -3.67 -61.06
CA GLY A 8 6.06 -4.98 -60.46
C GLY A 8 5.97 -4.93 -58.94
N SER A 9 4.74 -4.93 -58.41
CA SER A 9 4.30 -5.36 -57.06
C SER A 9 5.10 -4.94 -55.83
N LEU A 10 4.56 -4.01 -55.02
CA LEU A 10 4.77 -3.98 -53.55
C LEU A 10 3.80 -2.98 -52.86
N VAL A 11 2.51 -3.31 -52.77
CA VAL A 11 1.58 -2.68 -51.81
C VAL A 11 0.67 -3.76 -51.23
N ALA A 12 1.22 -4.58 -50.34
CA ALA A 12 0.47 -5.47 -49.46
C ALA A 12 1.36 -5.86 -48.28
N LEU A 13 1.33 -5.05 -47.21
CA LEU A 13 1.52 -5.39 -45.79
C LEU A 13 1.82 -4.09 -45.05
N PHE A 14 0.83 -3.45 -44.42
CA PHE A 14 1.04 -2.54 -43.27
C PHE A 14 -0.31 -2.09 -42.66
N VAL A 15 -1.21 -3.02 -42.29
CA VAL A 15 -2.39 -2.69 -41.44
C VAL A 15 -2.72 -3.79 -40.43
N VAL A 16 -1.72 -4.49 -39.89
CA VAL A 16 -1.93 -5.36 -38.72
C VAL A 16 -0.80 -5.09 -37.75
N CYS A 17 -1.03 -4.16 -36.81
CA CYS A 17 -0.31 -4.04 -35.53
C CYS A 17 -0.87 -2.96 -34.58
N CYS A 18 -1.92 -2.20 -34.92
CA CYS A 18 -2.50 -1.20 -33.98
C CYS A 18 -3.71 -1.74 -33.17
N GLY A 19 -3.94 -3.06 -33.20
CA GLY A 19 -5.14 -3.67 -32.61
C GLY A 19 -5.02 -4.12 -31.15
N HIS A 20 -3.83 -4.15 -30.54
CA HIS A 20 -3.66 -4.72 -29.20
C HIS A 20 -3.62 -3.66 -28.07
N GLU A 21 -3.19 -2.42 -28.34
CA GLU A 21 -3.14 -1.38 -27.30
C GLU A 21 -4.52 -0.81 -26.95
N VAL A 22 -5.49 -0.83 -27.88
CA VAL A 22 -6.83 -0.26 -27.66
C VAL A 22 -7.71 -1.19 -26.79
N PHE A 23 -7.48 -2.51 -26.84
CA PHE A 23 -8.28 -3.46 -26.06
C PHE A 23 -7.93 -3.44 -24.57
N ALA A 24 -6.65 -3.35 -24.22
CA ALA A 24 -6.21 -3.29 -22.82
C ALA A 24 -6.73 -2.04 -22.07
N GLN A 25 -6.85 -0.89 -22.75
CA GLN A 25 -7.40 0.33 -22.15
C GLN A 25 -8.90 0.24 -21.85
N GLY A 26 -9.67 -0.47 -22.68
CA GLY A 26 -11.12 -0.62 -22.50
C GLY A 26 -11.49 -1.47 -21.29
N GLU A 27 -10.65 -2.43 -20.91
CA GLU A 27 -10.94 -3.39 -19.85
C GLU A 27 -10.80 -2.80 -18.44
N PHE A 28 -9.70 -2.06 -18.17
CA PHE A 28 -9.58 -1.31 -16.91
C PHE A 28 -10.64 -0.22 -16.76
N GLN A 29 -11.08 0.38 -17.89
CA GLN A 29 -12.13 1.39 -17.86
C GLN A 29 -13.45 0.84 -17.29
N ASN A 30 -13.80 -0.43 -17.58
CA ASN A 30 -14.97 -1.07 -17.00
C ASN A 30 -14.85 -1.18 -15.46
N LEU A 31 -13.68 -1.63 -14.97
CA LEU A 31 -13.43 -1.72 -13.52
C LEU A 31 -13.48 -0.34 -12.84
N LEU A 32 -12.84 0.67 -13.45
CA LEU A 32 -12.79 2.04 -12.93
C LEU A 32 -14.16 2.71 -12.89
N GLN A 33 -15.08 2.38 -13.81
CA GLN A 33 -16.47 2.85 -13.76
C GLN A 33 -17.22 2.34 -12.52
N LYS A 34 -16.72 1.32 -11.82
CA LYS A 34 -17.30 0.85 -10.55
C LYS A 34 -16.70 1.55 -9.34
N VAL A 35 -15.65 2.36 -9.49
CA VAL A 35 -14.99 3.07 -8.40
C VAL A 35 -15.73 4.39 -8.10
N PRO A 36 -16.06 4.68 -6.83
CA PRO A 36 -16.64 5.96 -6.43
C PRO A 36 -15.75 7.15 -6.82
N ASN A 37 -16.36 8.25 -7.26
CA ASN A 37 -15.64 9.50 -7.57
C ASN A 37 -14.96 10.16 -6.36
N SER A 38 -15.27 9.73 -5.14
CA SER A 38 -14.57 10.16 -3.93
C SER A 38 -13.19 9.50 -3.75
N ALA A 39 -12.82 8.56 -4.61
CA ALA A 39 -11.48 7.99 -4.61
C ALA A 39 -10.44 9.07 -4.91
N ASN A 40 -9.40 9.14 -4.09
CA ASN A 40 -8.20 9.91 -4.40
C ASN A 40 -6.97 9.03 -4.63
N ALA A 41 -7.09 7.71 -4.44
CA ALA A 41 -6.01 6.76 -4.69
C ALA A 41 -6.54 5.54 -5.45
N ILE A 42 -5.77 5.09 -6.44
CA ILE A 42 -6.02 3.84 -7.18
C ILE A 42 -4.73 3.03 -7.33
N MET A 43 -4.86 1.72 -7.40
CA MET A 43 -3.84 0.80 -7.84
C MET A 43 -4.46 -0.12 -8.89
N CYS A 44 -3.97 -0.02 -10.12
CA CYS A 44 -4.38 -0.87 -11.23
C CYS A 44 -3.32 -1.94 -11.45
N ILE A 45 -3.73 -3.20 -11.49
CA ILE A 45 -2.87 -4.37 -11.64
C ILE A 45 -3.35 -5.20 -12.82
N ASP A 46 -2.46 -5.38 -13.80
CA ASP A 46 -2.60 -6.38 -14.85
C ASP A 46 -2.15 -7.73 -14.30
N ALA A 47 -3.08 -8.44 -13.67
CA ALA A 47 -2.77 -9.66 -12.91
C ALA A 47 -2.22 -10.77 -13.83
N GLU A 48 -2.78 -10.87 -15.03
CA GLU A 48 -2.30 -11.77 -16.07
C GLU A 48 -0.85 -11.49 -16.46
N ALA A 49 -0.51 -10.23 -16.76
CA ALA A 49 0.85 -9.84 -17.12
C ALA A 49 1.81 -10.00 -15.93
N VAL A 50 1.36 -9.74 -14.70
CA VAL A 50 2.14 -10.04 -13.48
C VAL A 50 2.49 -11.52 -13.44
N HIS A 51 1.52 -12.43 -13.55
CA HIS A 51 1.74 -13.88 -13.51
C HIS A 51 2.58 -14.37 -14.70
N ALA A 52 2.47 -13.72 -15.86
CA ALA A 52 3.26 -14.05 -17.05
C ALA A 52 4.75 -13.66 -16.93
N SER A 53 5.10 -12.74 -16.02
CA SER A 53 6.46 -12.23 -15.85
C SER A 53 7.47 -13.32 -15.43
N ALA A 54 8.75 -13.12 -15.78
CA ALA A 54 9.80 -14.06 -15.42
C ALA A 54 10.03 -14.13 -13.91
N MET A 55 9.92 -13.00 -13.21
CA MET A 55 10.00 -12.91 -11.75
C MET A 55 8.88 -13.70 -11.08
N ALA A 56 7.63 -13.54 -11.52
CA ALA A 56 6.50 -14.27 -10.95
C ALA A 56 6.64 -15.78 -11.13
N LYS A 57 7.10 -16.24 -12.31
CA LYS A 57 7.35 -17.66 -12.58
C LYS A 57 8.50 -18.22 -11.75
N ALA A 58 9.59 -17.47 -11.60
CA ALA A 58 10.73 -17.87 -10.79
C ALA A 58 10.37 -18.03 -9.30
N ASN A 59 9.43 -17.21 -8.82
CA ASN A 59 8.98 -17.19 -7.44
C ASN A 59 7.65 -17.95 -7.20
N GLY A 60 7.12 -18.65 -8.21
CA GLY A 60 5.90 -19.46 -8.09
C GLY A 60 4.62 -18.68 -7.76
N TRP A 61 4.52 -17.41 -8.17
CA TRP A 61 3.37 -16.55 -7.82
C TRP A 61 2.06 -16.96 -8.51
N ASP A 62 2.12 -17.74 -9.58
CA ASP A 62 0.98 -18.29 -10.31
C ASP A 62 0.33 -19.50 -9.62
N GLN A 63 0.95 -20.04 -8.56
CA GLN A 63 0.42 -21.17 -7.83
C GLN A 63 -0.78 -20.77 -6.94
N LYS A 64 -1.83 -21.60 -6.98
CA LYS A 64 -3.06 -21.45 -6.15
C LYS A 64 -2.88 -21.86 -4.68
N HIS A 65 -1.67 -22.21 -4.25
CA HIS A 65 -1.43 -22.75 -2.92
C HIS A 65 -1.15 -21.66 -1.87
N GLU A 66 -1.51 -21.91 -0.62
CA GLU A 66 -1.26 -21.01 0.52
C GLU A 66 0.22 -20.61 0.68
N ALA A 67 1.15 -21.51 0.33
CA ALA A 67 2.58 -21.19 0.30
C ALA A 67 2.91 -20.01 -0.63
N ALA A 68 2.17 -19.83 -1.72
CA ALA A 68 2.38 -18.70 -2.63
C ALA A 68 1.93 -17.35 -2.00
N TYR A 69 1.09 -17.33 -0.97
CA TYR A 69 0.75 -16.11 -0.23
C TYR A 69 1.88 -15.62 0.68
N VAL A 70 2.79 -16.52 1.08
CA VAL A 70 3.97 -16.24 1.90
C VAL A 70 4.95 -15.35 1.15
N ASP A 71 5.27 -15.73 -0.09
CA ASP A 71 6.35 -15.11 -0.87
C ASP A 71 5.86 -13.94 -1.75
N LYS A 72 4.54 -13.71 -1.81
CA LYS A 72 3.96 -12.63 -2.61
C LYS A 72 4.07 -11.28 -1.90
N PRO A 73 4.66 -10.26 -2.55
CA PRO A 73 4.73 -8.95 -1.94
C PRO A 73 3.36 -8.29 -1.75
N PHE A 74 2.36 -8.69 -2.53
CA PHE A 74 0.99 -8.19 -2.43
C PHE A 74 -0.02 -9.31 -2.68
N ILE A 75 -1.21 -9.13 -2.14
CA ILE A 75 -2.31 -10.06 -2.33
C ILE A 75 -2.89 -9.86 -3.74
N LEU A 76 -2.79 -10.91 -4.57
CA LEU A 76 -3.37 -10.96 -5.89
C LEU A 76 -4.12 -12.29 -6.03
N PRO A 77 -5.47 -12.28 -6.14
CA PRO A 77 -6.24 -13.49 -6.33
C PRO A 77 -5.82 -14.21 -7.63
N PRO A 78 -5.44 -15.50 -7.62
CA PRO A 78 -5.06 -16.25 -8.82
C PRO A 78 -6.16 -16.34 -9.89
N GLU A 79 -7.42 -16.16 -9.52
CA GLU A 79 -8.56 -16.13 -10.43
C GLU A 79 -8.71 -14.77 -11.16
N ALA A 80 -8.05 -13.71 -10.69
CA ALA A 80 -8.17 -12.38 -11.27
C ALA A 80 -7.32 -12.22 -12.55
N ASP A 81 -7.91 -11.61 -13.57
CA ASP A 81 -7.19 -11.17 -14.77
C ASP A 81 -6.71 -9.74 -14.66
N ARG A 82 -7.56 -8.87 -14.10
CA ARG A 82 -7.29 -7.46 -13.85
C ARG A 82 -7.88 -7.09 -12.50
N LEU A 83 -7.19 -6.22 -11.77
CA LEU A 83 -7.61 -5.77 -10.45
C LEU A 83 -7.43 -4.25 -10.35
N VAL A 84 -8.47 -3.56 -9.90
CA VAL A 84 -8.40 -2.18 -9.42
C VAL A 84 -8.65 -2.18 -7.93
N VAL A 85 -7.68 -1.71 -7.15
CA VAL A 85 -7.86 -1.35 -5.75
C VAL A 85 -7.98 0.17 -5.67
N ALA A 86 -8.97 0.67 -4.94
CA ALA A 86 -9.20 2.09 -4.78
C ALA A 86 -9.50 2.43 -3.32
N SER A 87 -9.18 3.65 -2.93
CA SER A 87 -9.49 4.16 -1.59
C SER A 87 -9.67 5.67 -1.61
N GLN A 88 -10.35 6.14 -0.57
CA GLN A 88 -10.23 7.52 -0.11
C GLN A 88 -9.24 7.57 1.05
N LEU A 89 -8.02 7.98 0.74
CA LEU A 89 -6.93 8.18 1.69
C LEU A 89 -6.93 9.60 2.24
N TRP A 90 -6.47 9.76 3.48
CA TRP A 90 -6.17 11.06 4.06
C TRP A 90 -4.66 11.21 4.28
N PRO A 91 -3.89 11.74 3.31
CA PRO A 91 -2.43 11.87 3.43
C PRO A 91 -1.97 12.65 4.67
N ASN A 92 -2.76 13.63 5.12
CA ASN A 92 -2.48 14.44 6.31
C ASN A 92 -2.88 13.77 7.64
N GLN A 93 -3.46 12.58 7.59
CA GLN A 93 -3.87 11.75 8.72
C GLN A 93 -3.32 10.33 8.55
N GLU A 94 -2.01 10.22 8.29
CA GLU A 94 -1.29 8.94 8.22
C GLU A 94 -1.85 7.97 7.17
N PHE A 95 -2.37 8.50 6.06
CA PHE A 95 -3.04 7.73 5.01
C PHE A 95 -4.19 6.87 5.55
N ARG A 96 -4.87 7.33 6.61
CA ARG A 96 -6.10 6.67 7.06
C ARG A 96 -7.06 6.56 5.89
N GLN A 97 -7.57 5.35 5.69
CA GLN A 97 -8.55 5.02 4.67
C GLN A 97 -9.95 5.24 5.23
N ALA A 98 -10.80 5.95 4.51
CA ALA A 98 -12.22 6.03 4.84
C ALA A 98 -12.96 4.75 4.42
N TRP A 99 -12.52 4.15 3.31
CA TRP A 99 -12.98 2.88 2.76
C TRP A 99 -11.91 2.31 1.84
N GLU A 100 -11.93 1.00 1.64
CA GLU A 100 -11.13 0.28 0.66
C GLU A 100 -12.08 -0.47 -0.28
N LEU A 101 -11.76 -0.47 -1.58
CA LEU A 101 -12.55 -1.11 -2.62
C LEU A 101 -11.63 -1.89 -3.54
N GLY A 102 -11.93 -3.17 -3.76
CA GLY A 102 -11.39 -3.95 -4.87
C GLY A 102 -12.47 -4.17 -5.92
N VAL A 103 -12.14 -4.00 -7.20
CA VAL A 103 -12.97 -4.41 -8.35
C VAL A 103 -12.10 -5.23 -9.27
N MET A 104 -12.51 -6.45 -9.58
CA MET A 104 -11.70 -7.39 -10.35
C MET A 104 -12.52 -8.08 -11.44
N SER A 105 -11.88 -8.25 -12.59
CA SER A 105 -12.34 -9.21 -13.60
C SER A 105 -11.70 -10.57 -13.31
N LEU A 106 -12.50 -11.63 -13.46
CA LEU A 106 -12.11 -13.00 -13.14
C LEU A 106 -12.03 -13.84 -14.41
N ARG A 107 -11.06 -14.77 -14.46
CA ARG A 107 -10.91 -15.78 -15.53
C ARG A 107 -12.10 -16.68 -15.66
N GLU A 108 -12.66 -17.05 -14.51
CA GLU A 108 -13.77 -17.97 -14.39
C GLU A 108 -14.80 -17.40 -13.40
N PRO A 109 -16.09 -17.67 -13.59
CA PRO A 109 -17.10 -17.26 -12.63
C PRO A 109 -16.88 -17.90 -11.26
N VAL A 110 -16.96 -17.08 -10.20
CA VAL A 110 -16.89 -17.56 -8.81
C VAL A 110 -18.28 -17.56 -8.18
N SER A 111 -18.64 -18.67 -7.53
CA SER A 111 -19.93 -18.79 -6.84
C SER A 111 -19.95 -17.98 -5.55
N MET A 112 -20.91 -17.08 -5.37
CA MET A 112 -21.06 -16.32 -4.11
C MET A 112 -21.31 -17.22 -2.89
N ARG A 113 -21.91 -18.41 -3.08
CA ARG A 113 -22.01 -19.41 -2.01
C ARG A 113 -20.65 -19.98 -1.61
N GLN A 114 -19.76 -20.16 -2.57
CA GLN A 114 -18.38 -20.60 -2.31
C GLN A 114 -17.59 -19.50 -1.61
N VAL A 115 -17.71 -18.24 -2.06
CA VAL A 115 -17.10 -17.09 -1.38
C VAL A 115 -17.56 -17.03 0.08
N ALA A 116 -18.87 -17.12 0.34
CA ALA A 116 -19.41 -17.13 1.70
C ALA A 116 -18.80 -18.26 2.56
N ARG A 117 -18.69 -19.47 2.00
CA ARG A 117 -18.09 -20.60 2.72
C ARG A 117 -16.61 -20.39 3.04
N LEU A 118 -15.82 -19.91 2.07
CA LEU A 118 -14.38 -19.73 2.21
C LEU A 118 -14.01 -18.54 3.10
N GLU A 119 -14.81 -17.47 3.06
CA GLU A 119 -14.62 -16.30 3.90
C GLU A 119 -15.27 -16.45 5.29
N GLY A 120 -16.01 -17.53 5.55
CA GLY A 120 -16.76 -17.73 6.80
C GLY A 120 -17.97 -16.80 6.95
N GLY A 121 -18.47 -16.28 5.84
CA GLY A 121 -19.58 -15.35 5.74
C GLY A 121 -20.93 -15.98 5.41
N TYR A 122 -21.87 -15.14 4.99
CA TYR A 122 -23.18 -15.58 4.51
C TYR A 122 -23.59 -14.81 3.25
N VAL A 123 -24.44 -15.43 2.43
CA VAL A 123 -24.99 -14.81 1.22
C VAL A 123 -26.08 -13.82 1.60
N ASP A 124 -26.02 -12.61 1.03
CA ASP A 124 -26.97 -11.51 1.17
C ASP A 124 -27.42 -11.07 -0.25
N GLU A 125 -28.39 -10.16 -0.30
CA GLU A 125 -28.82 -9.47 -1.51
C GLU A 125 -28.81 -7.96 -1.28
N ILE A 126 -28.08 -7.23 -2.13
CA ILE A 126 -27.93 -5.79 -2.05
C ILE A 126 -28.30 -5.17 -3.39
N GLY A 127 -29.42 -4.42 -3.42
CA GLY A 127 -29.85 -3.73 -4.64
C GLY A 127 -30.14 -4.67 -5.82
N GLY A 128 -30.59 -5.90 -5.54
CA GLY A 128 -30.82 -6.94 -6.55
C GLY A 128 -29.56 -7.70 -6.99
N LEU A 129 -28.39 -7.38 -6.44
CA LEU A 129 -27.14 -8.09 -6.69
C LEU A 129 -26.88 -9.11 -5.59
N GLN A 130 -26.34 -10.27 -5.97
CA GLN A 130 -25.83 -11.23 -4.99
C GLN A 130 -24.64 -10.63 -4.27
N ALA A 131 -24.65 -10.73 -2.96
CA ALA A 131 -23.60 -10.22 -2.10
C ALA A 131 -23.20 -11.26 -1.06
N VAL A 132 -22.02 -11.09 -0.46
CA VAL A 132 -21.59 -11.89 0.69
C VAL A 132 -21.05 -10.94 1.73
N TRP A 133 -21.63 -11.00 2.93
CA TRP A 133 -21.02 -10.39 4.11
C TRP A 133 -19.96 -11.33 4.66
N THR A 134 -18.82 -10.80 5.10
CA THR A 134 -17.76 -11.59 5.72
C THR A 134 -17.40 -11.08 7.12
N PRO A 135 -16.94 -11.98 8.03
CA PRO A 135 -16.43 -11.59 9.34
C PRO A 135 -15.16 -10.72 9.28
N SER A 136 -14.47 -10.67 8.13
CA SER A 136 -13.32 -9.79 7.86
C SER A 136 -13.71 -8.32 7.62
N ASP A 137 -14.92 -7.92 8.02
CA ASP A 137 -15.48 -6.57 7.83
C ASP A 137 -15.46 -6.14 6.36
N ALA A 138 -15.77 -7.09 5.45
CA ALA A 138 -15.95 -6.80 4.03
C ALA A 138 -17.30 -7.29 3.50
N TYR A 139 -17.73 -6.68 2.39
CA TYR A 139 -18.83 -7.17 1.56
C TYR A 139 -18.32 -7.43 0.16
N PHE A 140 -18.56 -8.64 -0.35
CA PHE A 140 -18.44 -8.95 -1.76
C PHE A 140 -19.76 -8.66 -2.47
N VAL A 141 -19.69 -8.18 -3.71
CA VAL A 141 -20.84 -7.91 -4.58
C VAL A 141 -20.52 -8.43 -5.98
N ALA A 142 -21.35 -9.35 -6.48
CA ALA A 142 -21.26 -9.84 -7.85
C ALA A 142 -22.01 -8.89 -8.79
N PHE A 143 -21.29 -8.19 -9.66
CA PHE A 143 -21.89 -7.34 -10.69
C PHE A 143 -22.25 -8.13 -11.94
N GLU A 144 -21.37 -9.06 -12.34
CA GLU A 144 -21.52 -9.99 -13.46
C GLU A 144 -20.84 -11.32 -13.07
N PRO A 145 -21.04 -12.44 -13.81
CA PRO A 145 -20.44 -13.72 -13.46
C PRO A 145 -18.93 -13.67 -13.22
N GLN A 146 -18.20 -12.84 -13.98
CA GLN A 146 -16.75 -12.67 -13.90
C GLN A 146 -16.36 -11.26 -13.41
N LEU A 147 -17.28 -10.50 -12.81
CA LEU A 147 -17.01 -9.16 -12.29
C LEU A 147 -17.39 -9.09 -10.82
N LEU A 148 -16.38 -9.07 -9.97
CA LEU A 148 -16.53 -9.10 -8.52
C LEU A 148 -16.02 -7.78 -7.92
N GLY A 149 -16.82 -7.20 -7.04
CA GLY A 149 -16.39 -6.11 -6.17
C GLY A 149 -16.29 -6.57 -4.73
N VAL A 150 -15.38 -5.98 -3.97
CA VAL A 150 -15.23 -6.18 -2.52
C VAL A 150 -14.97 -4.84 -1.84
N MET A 151 -15.75 -4.52 -0.82
CA MET A 151 -15.67 -3.23 -0.12
C MET A 151 -15.49 -3.44 1.39
N HIS A 152 -14.63 -2.63 1.99
CA HIS A 152 -14.41 -2.51 3.43
C HIS A 152 -14.51 -1.03 3.85
N PRO A 153 -15.11 -0.71 5.01
CA PRO A 153 -15.81 -1.59 5.96
C PRO A 153 -17.08 -2.24 5.41
N ALA A 154 -17.58 -3.29 6.06
CA ALA A 154 -18.82 -3.99 5.71
C ALA A 154 -20.08 -3.22 6.15
N GLU A 155 -20.10 -1.90 5.98
CA GLU A 155 -21.25 -1.08 6.30
C GLU A 155 -22.30 -1.23 5.19
N ARG A 156 -23.32 -2.04 5.46
CA ARG A 156 -24.32 -2.46 4.47
C ARG A 156 -24.98 -1.30 3.72
N GLN A 157 -25.22 -0.14 4.36
CA GLN A 157 -25.82 1.01 3.68
C GLN A 157 -24.86 1.67 2.68
N ALA A 158 -23.59 1.85 3.04
CA ALA A 158 -22.54 2.38 2.18
C ALA A 158 -22.30 1.44 0.99
N VAL A 159 -22.19 0.13 1.26
CA VAL A 159 -22.09 -0.91 0.24
C VAL A 159 -23.29 -0.87 -0.69
N SER A 160 -24.51 -0.74 -0.14
CA SER A 160 -25.74 -0.65 -0.95
C SER A 160 -25.77 0.57 -1.87
N ARG A 161 -25.35 1.73 -1.37
CA ARG A 161 -25.25 2.96 -2.18
C ARG A 161 -24.22 2.80 -3.30
N TRP A 162 -23.04 2.29 -2.97
CA TRP A 162 -21.98 2.05 -3.94
C TRP A 162 -22.41 1.03 -5.00
N ALA A 163 -22.88 -0.15 -4.60
CA ALA A 163 -23.29 -1.22 -5.50
C ALA A 163 -24.39 -0.78 -6.47
N THR A 164 -25.40 -0.05 -5.97
CA THR A 164 -26.46 0.52 -6.80
C THR A 164 -25.91 1.53 -7.82
N ALA A 165 -25.03 2.43 -7.39
CA ALA A 165 -24.41 3.41 -8.27
C ALA A 165 -23.50 2.74 -9.32
N ALA A 166 -22.70 1.77 -8.93
CA ALA A 166 -21.79 1.01 -9.79
C ALA A 166 -22.53 0.16 -10.82
N SER A 167 -23.63 -0.49 -10.43
CA SER A 167 -24.49 -1.22 -11.37
C SER A 167 -25.17 -0.30 -12.38
N ALA A 168 -25.53 0.92 -11.97
CA ALA A 168 -26.17 1.91 -12.83
C ALA A 168 -25.18 2.74 -13.68
N GLY A 169 -23.86 2.57 -13.52
CA GLY A 169 -22.85 3.41 -14.17
C GLY A 169 -22.85 4.87 -13.68
N LYS A 170 -23.22 5.10 -12.41
CA LYS A 170 -23.44 6.42 -11.79
C LYS A 170 -22.52 6.70 -10.60
N THR A 171 -21.36 6.08 -10.55
CA THR A 171 -20.31 6.32 -9.53
C THR A 171 -19.63 7.68 -9.68
N GLY A 172 -19.83 8.34 -10.82
CA GLY A 172 -19.20 9.60 -11.18
C GLY A 172 -17.94 9.38 -12.01
N ARG A 173 -17.11 10.42 -12.13
CA ARG A 173 -15.80 10.35 -12.78
C ARG A 173 -14.71 10.55 -11.75
N LEU A 174 -13.64 9.77 -11.89
CA LEU A 174 -12.41 9.98 -11.14
C LEU A 174 -11.76 11.30 -11.55
N SER A 175 -10.80 11.78 -10.78
CA SER A 175 -10.04 12.95 -11.19
C SER A 175 -9.24 12.67 -12.46
N SER A 176 -8.95 13.73 -13.22
CA SER A 176 -8.18 13.60 -14.46
C SER A 176 -6.79 13.00 -14.23
N TYR A 177 -6.21 13.21 -13.04
CA TYR A 177 -4.93 12.62 -12.67
C TYR A 177 -5.02 11.10 -12.57
N LEU A 178 -6.02 10.57 -11.85
CA LEU A 178 -6.23 9.13 -11.71
C LEU A 178 -6.68 8.47 -13.02
N GLU A 179 -7.55 9.12 -13.80
CA GLU A 179 -7.91 8.66 -15.15
C GLU A 179 -6.64 8.52 -16.03
N SER A 180 -5.78 9.54 -16.03
CA SER A 180 -4.53 9.51 -16.81
C SER A 180 -3.57 8.42 -16.32
N ALA A 181 -3.42 8.27 -15.01
CA ALA A 181 -2.58 7.23 -14.42
C ALA A 181 -3.02 5.83 -14.83
N SER A 182 -4.32 5.55 -14.82
CA SER A 182 -4.84 4.23 -15.18
C SER A 182 -4.52 3.82 -16.63
N SER A 183 -4.37 4.80 -17.53
CA SER A 183 -4.07 4.55 -18.95
C SER A 183 -2.63 4.09 -19.22
N VAL A 184 -1.75 4.16 -18.20
CA VAL A 184 -0.33 3.77 -18.28
C VAL A 184 -0.14 2.26 -18.09
N VAL A 185 -1.11 1.58 -17.46
CA VAL A 185 -1.04 0.12 -17.25
C VAL A 185 -1.03 -0.58 -18.60
N SER A 186 -0.10 -1.52 -18.75
CA SER A 186 0.07 -2.31 -19.97
C SER A 186 0.78 -3.62 -19.65
N GLU A 187 0.91 -4.50 -20.64
CA GLU A 187 1.70 -5.74 -20.51
C GLU A 187 3.16 -5.50 -20.07
N SER A 188 3.71 -4.32 -20.37
CA SER A 188 5.08 -3.92 -20.00
C SER A 188 5.17 -3.15 -18.68
N THR A 189 4.05 -2.62 -18.20
CA THR A 189 3.93 -1.85 -16.95
C THR A 189 2.72 -2.38 -16.20
N GLN A 190 2.95 -3.46 -15.47
CA GLN A 190 1.86 -4.32 -14.98
C GLN A 190 1.16 -3.74 -13.76
N ILE A 191 1.80 -2.84 -13.02
CA ILE A 191 1.20 -2.22 -11.83
C ILE A 191 1.39 -0.72 -11.88
N VAL A 192 0.29 0.01 -11.67
CA VAL A 192 0.31 1.47 -11.50
C VAL A 192 -0.43 1.84 -10.23
N LEU A 193 0.27 2.45 -9.28
CA LEU A 193 -0.28 3.07 -8.09
C LEU A 193 -0.31 4.59 -8.30
N ALA A 194 -1.44 5.24 -8.04
CA ALA A 194 -1.57 6.67 -8.18
C ALA A 194 -2.36 7.29 -7.03
N LEU A 195 -1.96 8.50 -6.65
CA LEU A 195 -2.58 9.32 -5.63
C LEU A 195 -2.78 10.74 -6.16
N ASP A 196 -4.01 11.22 -6.12
CA ASP A 196 -4.35 12.61 -6.35
C ASP A 196 -4.01 13.44 -5.12
N LEU A 197 -3.19 14.47 -5.32
CA LEU A 197 -2.73 15.38 -4.27
C LEU A 197 -3.26 16.80 -4.42
N GLN A 198 -4.12 17.06 -5.40
CA GLN A 198 -4.70 18.38 -5.58
C GLN A 198 -5.40 18.83 -4.29
N ASP A 199 -5.08 20.04 -3.84
CA ASP A 199 -5.59 20.66 -2.60
C ASP A 199 -5.36 19.86 -1.31
N SER A 200 -4.49 18.85 -1.33
CA SER A 200 -4.19 18.04 -0.15
C SER A 200 -3.22 18.71 0.81
N ILE A 201 -2.36 19.62 0.36
CA ILE A 201 -1.25 20.14 1.18
C ILE A 201 -1.69 21.36 1.99
N GLN A 202 -1.66 21.24 3.32
CA GLN A 202 -2.02 22.32 4.23
C GLN A 202 -0.90 23.38 4.33
N PRO A 203 -1.16 24.66 4.00
CA PRO A 203 -0.12 25.69 3.93
C PRO A 203 0.65 25.88 5.23
N HIS A 204 -0.04 25.91 6.37
CA HIS A 204 0.59 26.10 7.68
C HIS A 204 1.56 24.94 8.01
N ARG A 205 1.12 23.69 7.84
CA ARG A 205 1.96 22.50 8.13
C ARG A 205 3.18 22.42 7.21
N LEU A 206 3.02 22.88 5.97
CA LEU A 206 4.12 22.96 5.01
C LEU A 206 5.13 24.02 5.43
N GLN A 207 4.68 25.20 5.84
CA GLN A 207 5.58 26.27 6.30
C GLN A 207 6.41 25.84 7.51
N GLU A 208 5.78 25.21 8.52
CA GLU A 208 6.50 24.67 9.68
C GLU A 208 7.58 23.66 9.24
N TRP A 209 7.23 22.75 8.34
CA TRP A 209 8.16 21.74 7.85
C TRP A 209 9.33 22.33 7.05
N LEU A 210 9.06 23.32 6.20
CA LEU A 210 10.11 23.96 5.41
C LEU A 210 11.08 24.75 6.28
N ALA A 211 10.61 25.30 7.41
CA ALA A 211 11.47 25.99 8.38
C ALA A 211 12.51 25.06 9.03
N ASP A 212 12.20 23.76 9.15
CA ASP A 212 13.17 22.76 9.63
C ASP A 212 14.25 22.40 8.57
N HIS A 213 14.07 22.84 7.31
CA HIS A 213 14.94 22.50 6.19
C HIS A 213 15.79 23.67 5.69
N SER A 214 15.38 24.92 5.94
CA SER A 214 16.13 26.11 5.59
C SER A 214 15.66 27.32 6.39
N ASP A 215 16.60 28.15 6.85
CA ASP A 215 16.33 29.45 7.47
C ASP A 215 16.08 30.57 6.44
N ASP A 216 16.30 30.31 5.14
CA ASP A 216 16.07 31.27 4.07
C ASP A 216 14.57 31.38 3.73
N GLN A 217 13.97 32.51 4.12
CA GLN A 217 12.54 32.78 3.90
C GLN A 217 12.16 32.90 2.42
N ALA A 218 13.04 33.41 1.57
CA ALA A 218 12.75 33.53 0.14
C ALA A 218 12.76 32.14 -0.51
N MET A 219 13.74 31.31 -0.14
CA MET A 219 13.86 29.93 -0.60
C MET A 219 12.66 29.09 -0.15
N THR A 220 12.32 29.10 1.14
CA THR A 220 11.18 28.34 1.68
C THR A 220 9.85 28.81 1.10
N SER A 221 9.66 30.11 0.84
CA SER A 221 8.47 30.63 0.14
C SER A 221 8.38 30.10 -1.28
N SER A 222 9.51 30.03 -1.99
CA SER A 222 9.58 29.49 -3.35
C SER A 222 9.28 27.99 -3.38
N TRP A 223 9.89 27.21 -2.48
CA TRP A 223 9.58 25.78 -2.31
C TRP A 223 8.12 25.55 -1.97
N SER A 224 7.55 26.37 -1.08
CA SER A 224 6.15 26.28 -0.70
C SER A 224 5.22 26.43 -1.90
N LYS A 225 5.51 27.37 -2.81
CA LYS A 225 4.72 27.58 -4.02
C LYS A 225 4.72 26.33 -4.92
N VAL A 226 5.89 25.73 -5.14
CA VAL A 226 6.02 24.51 -5.95
C VAL A 226 5.30 23.35 -5.29
N ILE A 227 5.61 23.06 -4.02
CA ILE A 227 5.09 21.89 -3.32
C ILE A 227 3.55 21.94 -3.20
N ARG A 228 2.97 23.12 -2.91
CA ARG A 228 1.50 23.29 -2.87
C ARG A 228 0.81 23.07 -4.21
N SER A 229 1.56 23.17 -5.32
CA SER A 229 1.03 22.94 -6.67
C SER A 229 1.03 21.46 -7.08
N ALA A 230 1.40 20.55 -6.16
CA ALA A 230 1.36 19.12 -6.40
C ALA A 230 -0.01 18.70 -6.96
N GLN A 231 0.02 17.99 -8.08
CA GLN A 231 -1.15 17.43 -8.74
C GLN A 231 -1.38 15.99 -8.29
N GLY A 232 -0.30 15.21 -8.19
CA GLY A 232 -0.38 13.85 -7.74
C GLY A 232 0.96 13.14 -7.77
N VAL A 233 0.92 11.88 -7.35
CA VAL A 233 2.05 10.95 -7.36
C VAL A 233 1.63 9.69 -8.11
N MET A 234 2.50 9.18 -8.96
CA MET A 234 2.33 7.94 -9.69
C MET A 234 3.57 7.06 -9.51
N LEU A 235 3.36 5.81 -9.12
CA LEU A 235 4.38 4.77 -9.14
C LEU A 235 3.99 3.74 -10.20
N GLN A 236 4.86 3.55 -11.17
CA GLN A 236 4.80 2.46 -12.14
C GLN A 236 5.74 1.35 -11.70
N VAL A 237 5.30 0.10 -11.78
CA VAL A 237 6.14 -1.07 -11.52
C VAL A 237 6.11 -1.99 -12.74
N ARG A 238 7.31 -2.33 -13.22
CA ARG A 238 7.54 -3.31 -14.28
C ARG A 238 8.17 -4.56 -13.68
N LEU A 239 7.52 -5.70 -13.90
CA LEU A 239 8.02 -7.00 -13.47
C LEU A 239 8.63 -7.70 -14.68
N THR A 240 9.96 -7.80 -14.67
CA THR A 240 10.73 -8.52 -15.68
C THR A 240 11.33 -9.78 -15.05
N ASN A 241 12.65 -9.92 -15.02
CA ASN A 241 13.37 -10.84 -14.12
C ASN A 241 13.61 -10.22 -12.73
N LYS A 242 13.34 -8.92 -12.57
CA LYS A 242 13.34 -8.16 -11.32
C LYS A 242 12.17 -7.17 -11.33
N ALA A 243 11.92 -6.50 -10.21
CA ALA A 243 10.96 -5.40 -10.15
C ALA A 243 11.66 -4.06 -10.37
N GLU A 244 11.22 -3.32 -11.39
CA GLU A 244 11.71 -1.98 -11.72
C GLU A 244 10.61 -0.97 -11.41
N GLY A 245 10.94 0.09 -10.69
CA GLY A 245 10.02 1.13 -10.29
C GLY A 245 10.33 2.49 -10.93
N GLU A 246 9.29 3.24 -11.23
CA GLU A 246 9.36 4.65 -11.62
C GLU A 246 8.34 5.45 -10.81
N LEU A 247 8.84 6.28 -9.88
CA LEU A 247 8.04 7.20 -9.07
C LEU A 247 8.07 8.58 -9.73
N ARG A 248 6.90 9.13 -10.00
CA ARG A 248 6.72 10.45 -10.58
C ARG A 248 5.84 11.29 -9.66
N ILE A 249 6.28 12.52 -9.39
CA ILE A 249 5.52 13.53 -8.64
C ILE A 249 5.30 14.71 -9.57
N ASP A 250 4.04 15.04 -9.85
CA ASP A 250 3.67 16.09 -10.80
C ASP A 250 3.23 17.36 -10.10
N PHE A 251 3.60 18.51 -10.67
CA PHE A 251 3.33 19.85 -10.14
C PHE A 251 2.72 20.74 -11.23
N ALA A 252 1.83 21.66 -10.85
CA ALA A 252 1.35 22.68 -11.78
C ALA A 252 2.38 23.80 -12.01
N GLU A 253 3.18 24.12 -11.00
CA GLU A 253 4.27 25.09 -11.07
C GLU A 253 5.58 24.43 -11.52
N SER A 254 6.54 25.26 -11.96
CA SER A 254 7.86 24.75 -12.32
C SER A 254 8.61 24.24 -11.09
N THR A 255 9.29 23.11 -11.23
CA THR A 255 10.12 22.51 -10.18
C THR A 255 11.52 23.14 -10.06
N ALA A 256 11.90 24.01 -11.00
CA ALA A 256 13.20 24.65 -11.02
C ALA A 256 13.64 25.24 -9.66
N PRO A 257 12.76 25.87 -8.85
CA PRO A 257 13.14 26.39 -7.53
C PRO A 257 13.55 25.35 -6.49
N LEU A 258 13.24 24.07 -6.69
CA LEU A 258 13.67 22.99 -5.79
C LEU A 258 15.17 22.68 -5.97
N GLU A 259 15.72 22.96 -7.16
CA GLU A 259 17.14 22.81 -7.52
C GLU A 259 17.74 21.48 -7.00
N ASN A 260 18.90 21.56 -6.34
CA ASN A 260 19.62 20.42 -5.76
C ASN A 260 18.94 19.87 -4.49
N ASN A 261 17.94 20.56 -3.94
CA ASN A 261 17.23 20.14 -2.72
C ASN A 261 16.08 19.18 -3.02
N ALA A 262 15.65 19.06 -4.28
CA ALA A 262 14.47 18.30 -4.66
C ALA A 262 14.50 16.83 -4.19
N LYS A 263 15.63 16.12 -4.36
CA LYS A 263 15.77 14.72 -3.89
C LYS A 263 15.65 14.62 -2.37
N LYS A 264 16.38 15.46 -1.63
CA LYS A 264 16.38 15.45 -0.16
C LYS A 264 14.99 15.79 0.40
N LEU A 265 14.35 16.84 -0.14
CA LEU A 265 12.99 17.23 0.25
C LEU A 265 11.97 16.12 -0.04
N THR A 266 12.09 15.45 -1.19
CA THR A 266 11.20 14.34 -1.55
C THR A 266 11.35 13.17 -0.58
N LEU A 267 12.59 12.71 -0.34
CA LEU A 267 12.85 11.60 0.58
C LEU A 267 12.38 11.93 2.01
N ASN A 268 12.69 13.13 2.51
CA ASN A 268 12.23 13.59 3.82
C ASN A 268 10.70 13.69 3.91
N ALA A 269 10.02 14.08 2.82
CA ALA A 269 8.57 14.12 2.78
C ALA A 269 7.98 12.70 2.85
N LEU A 270 8.51 11.75 2.07
CA LEU A 270 8.09 10.35 2.12
C LEU A 270 8.35 9.72 3.49
N ASP A 271 9.49 10.03 4.11
CA ASP A 271 9.84 9.58 5.47
C ASP A 271 8.82 10.10 6.49
N ARG A 272 8.51 11.40 6.46
CA ARG A 272 7.54 12.02 7.36
C ARG A 272 6.12 11.48 7.17
N LEU A 273 5.79 11.13 5.94
CA LEU A 273 4.54 10.50 5.55
C LEU A 273 4.50 9.00 5.94
N GLY A 274 5.61 8.45 6.41
CA GLY A 274 5.78 7.04 6.79
C GLY A 274 5.90 6.08 5.61
N ILE A 275 5.85 6.56 4.36
CA ILE A 275 5.76 5.72 3.14
C ILE A 275 7.10 5.51 2.43
N ALA A 276 8.20 5.92 3.06
CA ALA A 276 9.53 5.75 2.47
C ALA A 276 9.96 4.28 2.47
N VAL A 277 10.56 3.84 1.37
CA VAL A 277 11.24 2.54 1.26
C VAL A 277 12.73 2.73 0.98
N ASP A 278 13.56 1.77 1.38
CA ASP A 278 15.03 1.84 1.26
C ASP A 278 15.52 2.00 -0.16
N ASP A 279 14.78 1.39 -1.09
CA ASP A 279 15.13 1.37 -2.51
C ASP A 279 15.28 2.79 -3.07
N LEU A 280 14.39 3.72 -2.66
CA LEU A 280 14.30 5.09 -3.20
C LEU A 280 15.57 5.93 -2.99
N GLU A 281 16.36 5.65 -1.95
CA GLU A 281 17.59 6.38 -1.69
C GLU A 281 18.62 6.15 -2.82
N LYS A 282 18.64 4.92 -3.35
CA LYS A 282 19.54 4.46 -4.41
C LYS A 282 19.02 4.79 -5.81
N TRP A 283 17.77 5.22 -5.92
CA TRP A 283 17.17 5.51 -7.22
C TRP A 283 17.81 6.73 -7.90
N ASN A 284 17.90 6.61 -9.23
CA ASN A 284 18.27 7.70 -10.11
C ASN A 284 17.20 8.78 -10.04
N PHE A 285 17.63 10.01 -9.79
CA PHE A 285 16.75 11.15 -9.58
C PHE A 285 16.89 12.12 -10.74
N GLU A 286 15.75 12.55 -11.29
CA GLU A 286 15.67 13.52 -12.37
C GLU A 286 14.66 14.62 -12.02
N LEU A 287 15.11 15.87 -12.14
CA LEU A 287 14.25 17.04 -12.04
C LEU A 287 13.83 17.46 -13.44
N GLN A 288 12.54 17.33 -13.74
CA GLN A 288 11.92 17.77 -14.99
C GLN A 288 11.12 19.04 -14.75
N SER A 289 10.83 19.81 -15.80
CA SER A 289 10.20 21.14 -15.72
C SER A 289 9.04 21.26 -14.71
N ARG A 290 8.15 20.26 -14.67
CA ARG A 290 6.96 20.19 -13.80
C ARG A 290 6.83 18.87 -13.06
N SER A 291 7.91 18.10 -12.95
CA SER A 291 7.87 16.81 -12.29
C SER A 291 9.19 16.42 -11.66
N ILE A 292 9.10 15.64 -10.60
CA ILE A 292 10.21 14.89 -10.04
C ILE A 292 10.05 13.44 -10.48
N VAL A 293 11.10 12.84 -11.02
CA VAL A 293 11.10 11.44 -11.45
C VAL A 293 12.22 10.71 -10.73
N MET A 294 11.90 9.57 -10.14
CA MET A 294 12.85 8.68 -9.50
C MET A 294 12.70 7.28 -10.11
N LYS A 295 13.82 6.65 -10.50
CA LYS A 295 13.82 5.31 -11.12
C LYS A 295 14.85 4.39 -10.51
N GLY A 296 14.49 3.13 -10.33
CA GLY A 296 15.44 2.10 -9.90
C GLY A 296 14.75 0.79 -9.60
N ASP A 297 15.51 -0.14 -9.01
CA ASP A 297 15.01 -1.47 -8.67
C ASP A 297 14.22 -1.42 -7.35
N LEU A 298 13.18 -2.24 -7.25
CA LEU A 298 12.44 -2.49 -6.01
C LEU A 298 12.83 -3.84 -5.43
N SER A 299 13.26 -3.84 -4.17
CA SER A 299 13.33 -5.07 -3.37
C SER A 299 11.94 -5.63 -3.09
N GLU A 300 11.86 -6.91 -2.72
CA GLU A 300 10.60 -7.53 -2.29
C GLU A 300 9.99 -6.84 -1.06
N SER A 301 10.84 -6.40 -0.14
CA SER A 301 10.42 -5.60 1.03
C SER A 301 9.85 -4.25 0.59
N GLY A 302 10.50 -3.58 -0.38
CA GLY A 302 9.99 -2.36 -1.00
C GLY A 302 8.61 -2.56 -1.64
N LEU A 303 8.43 -3.64 -2.40
CA LEU A 303 7.13 -4.01 -2.99
C LEU A 303 6.08 -4.25 -1.90
N ARG A 304 6.38 -5.05 -0.87
CA ARG A 304 5.45 -5.32 0.26
C ARG A 304 4.96 -4.04 0.91
N ARG A 305 5.87 -3.10 1.17
CA ARG A 305 5.57 -1.84 1.84
C ARG A 305 4.77 -0.89 0.96
N ILE A 306 5.15 -0.74 -0.30
CA ILE A 306 4.44 0.12 -1.24
C ILE A 306 3.02 -0.39 -1.44
N PHE A 307 2.85 -1.68 -1.69
CA PHE A 307 1.52 -2.24 -1.95
C PHE A 307 0.65 -2.34 -0.70
N SER A 308 1.22 -2.26 0.50
CA SER A 308 0.43 -2.07 1.72
C SER A 308 -0.34 -0.74 1.79
N LEU A 309 -0.10 0.21 0.87
CA LEU A 309 -0.85 1.47 0.76
C LEU A 309 -2.29 1.25 0.32
N LEU A 310 -2.51 0.30 -0.57
CA LEU A 310 -3.79 -0.07 -1.11
C LEU A 310 -3.80 -1.59 -1.22
N GLU A 311 -4.52 -2.25 -0.32
CA GLU A 311 -4.63 -3.70 -0.33
C GLU A 311 -6.05 -4.13 -0.65
N LEU A 312 -6.17 -5.35 -1.17
CA LEU A 312 -7.47 -5.98 -1.29
C LEU A 312 -8.03 -6.20 0.13
N PRO A 313 -9.31 -5.86 0.40
CA PRO A 313 -9.89 -5.99 1.75
C PRO A 313 -9.80 -7.39 2.35
N THR A 314 -9.91 -8.44 1.53
CA THR A 314 -9.71 -9.84 1.90
C THR A 314 -9.48 -10.66 0.63
N SER A 315 -8.80 -11.80 0.77
CA SER A 315 -8.55 -12.77 -0.30
C SER A 315 -8.66 -14.22 0.19
N LYS A 316 -9.42 -14.48 1.26
CA LYS A 316 -9.59 -15.84 1.78
C LYS A 316 -10.40 -16.71 0.81
N PHE A 317 -11.16 -16.08 -0.09
CA PHE A 317 -11.89 -16.77 -1.15
C PHE A 317 -11.00 -17.41 -2.22
N SER A 318 -9.73 -17.00 -2.32
CA SER A 318 -8.83 -17.41 -3.40
C SER A 318 -7.75 -18.41 -2.96
N SER A 319 -8.00 -19.16 -1.88
CA SER A 319 -7.07 -20.16 -1.33
C SER A 319 -7.47 -21.62 -1.59
N VAL A 320 -8.55 -21.93 -2.34
CA VAL A 320 -9.10 -23.31 -2.38
C VAL A 320 -9.76 -23.67 -3.72
N ASP A 321 -9.28 -24.74 -4.38
CA ASP A 321 -10.02 -25.44 -5.45
C ASP A 321 -11.10 -26.37 -4.83
N GLU A 322 -12.30 -26.47 -5.41
CA GLU A 322 -13.44 -27.25 -4.86
C GLU A 322 -13.09 -28.72 -4.50
N GLN A 323 -12.12 -29.33 -5.19
CA GLN A 323 -11.65 -30.68 -4.89
C GLN A 323 -10.91 -30.79 -3.55
N SER A 324 -10.27 -29.72 -3.09
CA SER A 324 -9.58 -29.68 -1.79
C SER A 324 -10.51 -29.54 -0.58
N LEU A 325 -11.78 -29.13 -0.80
CA LEU A 325 -12.84 -29.17 0.23
C LEU A 325 -13.31 -30.60 0.56
N SER A 326 -12.82 -31.62 -0.16
CA SER A 326 -13.16 -33.03 0.09
C SER A 326 -12.02 -33.84 0.71
N ALA A 327 -10.82 -33.26 0.85
CA ALA A 327 -9.66 -33.83 1.54
C ALA A 327 -9.38 -33.11 2.89
N MET A 328 -10.44 -32.66 3.56
CA MET A 328 -10.42 -31.69 4.67
C MET A 328 -9.81 -32.17 6.01
N ASP A 329 -9.26 -33.38 6.11
CA ASP A 329 -8.86 -33.95 7.42
C ASP A 329 -7.45 -34.57 7.45
N SER A 330 -6.61 -34.34 6.44
CA SER A 330 -5.25 -34.89 6.49
C SER A 330 -4.33 -33.99 7.32
N GLU A 331 -3.65 -34.59 8.31
CA GLU A 331 -2.63 -33.93 9.13
C GLU A 331 -1.56 -33.21 8.28
N ALA A 332 -1.25 -33.74 7.10
CA ALA A 332 -0.30 -33.14 6.15
C ALA A 332 -0.75 -31.78 5.60
N GLU A 333 -2.04 -31.61 5.30
CA GLU A 333 -2.57 -30.32 4.83
C GLU A 333 -2.56 -29.29 5.96
N VAL A 334 -2.88 -29.72 7.20
CA VAL A 334 -2.80 -28.84 8.39
C VAL A 334 -1.37 -28.37 8.62
N ILE A 335 -0.39 -29.26 8.54
CA ILE A 335 1.03 -28.90 8.68
C ILE A 335 1.44 -27.87 7.62
N LYS A 336 1.10 -28.11 6.35
CA LYS A 336 1.48 -27.23 5.24
C LYS A 336 0.84 -25.83 5.37
N ALA A 337 -0.45 -25.77 5.67
CA ALA A 337 -1.18 -24.53 5.91
C ALA A 337 -0.60 -23.75 7.10
N SER A 338 -0.31 -24.47 8.19
CA SER A 338 0.31 -23.92 9.40
C SER A 338 1.71 -23.35 9.14
N GLN A 339 2.55 -24.06 8.38
CA GLN A 339 3.88 -23.57 7.98
C GLN A 339 3.79 -22.31 7.12
N ALA A 340 2.85 -22.30 6.16
CA ALA A 340 2.61 -21.12 5.32
C ALA A 340 2.17 -19.92 6.19
N TYR A 341 1.18 -20.11 7.07
CA TYR A 341 0.72 -19.06 7.97
C TYR A 341 1.86 -18.50 8.83
N PHE A 342 2.63 -19.37 9.49
CA PHE A 342 3.77 -18.95 10.32
C PHE A 342 4.78 -18.15 9.50
N SER A 343 5.17 -18.64 8.33
CA SER A 343 6.14 -17.98 7.45
C SER A 343 5.65 -16.61 6.95
N SER A 344 4.35 -16.48 6.64
CA SER A 344 3.75 -15.19 6.29
C SER A 344 3.88 -14.18 7.43
N VAL A 345 3.56 -14.58 8.66
CA VAL A 345 3.68 -13.71 9.84
C VAL A 345 5.14 -13.32 10.07
N THR A 346 6.07 -14.27 10.05
CA THR A 346 7.49 -13.98 10.29
C THR A 346 8.13 -13.14 9.20
N THR A 347 7.69 -13.27 7.95
CA THR A 347 8.18 -12.43 6.84
C THR A 347 7.81 -10.96 7.07
N LEU A 348 6.59 -10.68 7.52
CA LEU A 348 6.17 -9.32 7.88
C LEU A 348 6.94 -8.79 9.10
N LEU A 349 7.25 -9.66 10.06
CA LEU A 349 8.06 -9.32 11.22
C LEU A 349 9.51 -9.00 10.84
N ASP A 350 10.13 -9.79 9.98
CA ASP A 350 11.50 -9.58 9.52
C ASP A 350 11.66 -8.27 8.75
N ASP A 351 10.63 -7.85 8.00
CA ASP A 351 10.59 -6.55 7.35
C ASP A 351 10.62 -5.40 8.36
N ILE A 352 9.93 -5.52 9.50
CA ILE A 352 9.98 -4.51 10.57
C ILE A 352 11.32 -4.58 11.31
N ARG A 353 11.84 -5.79 11.56
CA ARG A 353 13.11 -6.00 12.26
C ARG A 353 14.28 -5.33 11.56
N LYS A 354 14.44 -5.57 10.26
CA LYS A 354 15.54 -5.00 9.46
C LYS A 354 15.58 -3.47 9.54
N GLU A 355 14.45 -2.83 9.77
CA GLU A 355 14.36 -1.37 9.87
C GLU A 355 14.84 -0.82 11.20
N PHE A 356 14.69 -1.61 12.27
CA PHE A 356 15.31 -1.29 13.55
C PHE A 356 16.84 -1.34 13.42
N GLU A 357 17.37 -2.22 12.59
CA GLU A 357 18.80 -2.36 12.34
C GLU A 357 19.36 -1.20 11.48
N THR A 358 18.61 -0.70 10.49
CA THR A 358 19.05 0.39 9.58
C THR A 358 18.90 1.80 10.17
N ASN A 359 18.49 1.93 11.45
CA ASN A 359 18.26 3.20 12.14
C ASN A 359 17.17 4.08 11.49
N ARG A 360 16.38 3.53 10.57
CA ARG A 360 15.16 4.16 10.04
C ARG A 360 14.10 4.34 11.12
N ASP A 361 14.18 3.56 12.18
CA ASP A 361 13.42 3.76 13.41
C ASP A 361 13.61 5.15 14.07
N ALA A 362 14.71 5.84 13.78
CA ALA A 362 14.88 7.22 14.20
C ALA A 362 13.98 8.21 13.42
N ARG A 363 13.40 7.79 12.29
CA ARG A 363 12.54 8.60 11.43
C ARG A 363 11.11 8.58 11.96
N SER A 364 10.54 9.77 12.12
CA SER A 364 9.20 9.98 12.65
C SER A 364 8.14 9.40 11.70
N GLY A 365 7.33 8.43 12.17
CA GLY A 365 6.11 7.96 11.48
C GLY A 365 6.21 6.58 10.80
N TYR A 366 7.42 6.04 10.63
CA TYR A 366 7.64 4.78 9.90
C TYR A 366 7.03 3.55 10.62
N SER A 367 7.43 3.31 11.87
CA SER A 367 7.06 2.07 12.56
C SER A 367 5.56 2.03 12.89
N ALA A 368 4.94 3.15 13.25
CA ALA A 368 3.51 3.18 13.54
C ALA A 368 2.64 2.74 12.34
N MET A 369 2.95 3.25 11.15
CA MET A 369 2.11 2.99 9.99
C MET A 369 2.26 1.55 9.49
N TYR A 370 3.48 1.05 9.36
CA TYR A 370 3.69 -0.33 8.89
C TYR A 370 3.29 -1.38 9.93
N MET A 371 3.42 -1.10 11.23
CA MET A 371 2.87 -1.98 12.27
C MET A 371 1.35 -2.12 12.17
N ASP A 372 0.62 -1.01 12.00
CA ASP A 372 -0.85 -1.07 11.84
C ASP A 372 -1.25 -1.82 10.56
N ARG A 373 -0.52 -1.62 9.46
CA ARG A 373 -0.80 -2.29 8.18
C ARG A 373 -0.48 -3.77 8.21
N TYR A 374 0.69 -4.15 8.73
CA TYR A 374 1.07 -5.55 8.83
C TYR A 374 0.19 -6.30 9.82
N ALA A 375 -0.28 -5.66 10.90
CA ALA A 375 -1.31 -6.24 11.76
C ALA A 375 -2.59 -6.58 10.99
N ARG A 376 -3.12 -5.64 10.19
CA ARG A 376 -4.30 -5.92 9.33
C ARG A 376 -4.04 -7.02 8.32
N ARG A 377 -2.84 -7.06 7.75
CA ARG A 377 -2.46 -8.12 6.81
C ARG A 377 -2.43 -9.49 7.47
N ILE A 378 -1.95 -9.58 8.72
CA ILE A 378 -2.01 -10.81 9.52
C ILE A 378 -3.47 -11.24 9.77
N ASP A 379 -4.36 -10.32 10.12
CA ASP A 379 -5.79 -10.60 10.33
C ASP A 379 -6.49 -11.14 9.05
N ARG A 380 -5.97 -10.75 7.89
CA ARG A 380 -6.47 -11.12 6.55
C ARG A 380 -5.86 -12.42 6.00
N LEU A 381 -4.87 -13.02 6.66
CA LEU A 381 -4.28 -14.27 6.21
C LEU A 381 -5.32 -15.41 6.15
N PRO A 382 -5.16 -16.37 5.22
CA PRO A 382 -5.95 -17.60 5.23
C PRO A 382 -5.84 -18.31 6.58
N ILE A 383 -6.99 -18.74 7.12
CA ILE A 383 -7.06 -19.43 8.43
C ILE A 383 -7.49 -20.89 8.30
N LEU A 384 -7.82 -21.34 7.09
CA LEU A 384 -8.30 -22.68 6.84
C LEU A 384 -7.15 -23.67 7.08
N ASN A 385 -7.42 -24.76 7.80
CA ASN A 385 -6.44 -25.80 8.15
C ASN A 385 -5.19 -25.28 8.92
N VAL A 386 -5.23 -24.09 9.50
CA VAL A 386 -4.14 -23.58 10.33
C VAL A 386 -4.34 -24.04 11.77
N ASP A 387 -3.26 -24.45 12.44
CA ASP A 387 -3.27 -24.81 13.85
C ASP A 387 -3.82 -23.66 14.73
N GLU A 388 -4.73 -23.98 15.64
CA GLU A 388 -5.37 -22.99 16.52
C GLU A 388 -4.35 -22.19 17.36
N GLU A 389 -3.24 -22.80 17.78
CA GLU A 389 -2.19 -22.09 18.53
C GLU A 389 -1.44 -21.07 17.65
N LEU A 390 -1.30 -21.35 16.34
CA LEU A 390 -0.72 -20.40 15.39
C LEU A 390 -1.69 -19.25 15.07
N LEU A 391 -2.99 -19.53 14.99
CA LEU A 391 -4.01 -18.49 14.86
C LEU A 391 -4.01 -17.56 16.08
N ALA A 392 -3.92 -18.13 17.29
CA ALA A 392 -3.81 -17.35 18.52
C ALA A 392 -2.52 -16.52 18.55
N PHE A 393 -1.39 -17.08 18.12
CA PHE A 393 -0.12 -16.36 17.97
C PHE A 393 -0.25 -15.19 16.99
N GLY A 394 -0.80 -15.41 15.79
CA GLY A 394 -1.00 -14.35 14.80
C GLY A 394 -1.89 -13.22 15.32
N ALA A 395 -2.99 -13.56 16.00
CA ALA A 395 -3.86 -12.57 16.64
C ALA A 395 -3.13 -11.76 17.73
N GLN A 396 -2.30 -12.41 18.54
CA GLN A 396 -1.47 -11.75 19.55
C GLN A 396 -0.47 -10.79 18.90
N VAL A 397 0.28 -11.24 17.88
CA VAL A 397 1.24 -10.40 17.14
C VAL A 397 0.54 -9.18 16.54
N GLY A 398 -0.60 -9.38 15.87
CA GLY A 398 -1.38 -8.30 15.28
C GLY A 398 -1.88 -7.29 16.33
N GLN A 399 -2.28 -7.75 17.52
CA GLN A 399 -2.67 -6.86 18.62
C GLN A 399 -1.47 -6.07 19.16
N THR A 400 -0.35 -6.72 19.45
CA THR A 400 0.86 -6.07 19.96
C THR A 400 1.42 -5.02 19.00
N MET A 401 1.34 -5.28 17.68
CA MET A 401 1.68 -4.29 16.64
C MET A 401 0.75 -3.07 16.65
N ARG A 402 -0.56 -3.28 16.79
CA ARG A 402 -1.53 -2.17 16.90
C ARG A 402 -1.28 -1.33 18.14
N ASP A 403 -0.99 -1.96 19.27
CA ASP A 403 -0.68 -1.26 20.52
C ASP A 403 0.60 -0.43 20.41
N ALA A 404 1.64 -0.98 19.77
CA ALA A 404 2.86 -0.24 19.47
C ALA A 404 2.61 0.95 18.54
N SER A 405 1.76 0.77 17.52
CA SER A 405 1.35 1.83 16.60
C SER A 405 0.60 2.96 17.31
N VAL A 406 -0.38 2.63 18.16
CA VAL A 406 -1.15 3.61 18.94
C VAL A 406 -0.25 4.37 19.90
N SER A 407 0.67 3.70 20.59
CA SER A 407 1.65 4.33 21.48
C SER A 407 2.46 5.41 20.74
N GLN A 408 2.98 5.09 19.55
CA GLN A 408 3.71 6.06 18.75
C GLN A 408 2.86 7.24 18.29
N LYS A 409 1.64 6.99 17.82
CA LYS A 409 0.71 8.06 17.43
C LYS A 409 0.38 8.98 18.61
N SER A 410 0.20 8.39 19.79
CA SER A 410 -0.09 9.14 21.02
C SER A 410 1.06 10.07 21.45
N SER A 411 2.32 9.70 21.16
CA SER A 411 3.47 10.56 21.44
C SER A 411 3.43 11.88 20.68
N GLY A 412 2.95 11.87 19.42
CA GLY A 412 2.77 13.08 18.63
C GLY A 412 1.69 14.00 19.22
N VAL A 413 0.61 13.41 19.73
CA VAL A 413 -0.47 14.15 20.43
C VAL A 413 0.06 14.76 21.73
N GLN A 414 0.77 13.98 22.56
CA GLN A 414 1.36 14.43 23.81
C GLN A 414 2.39 15.55 23.57
N ALA A 415 3.25 15.39 22.56
CA ALA A 415 4.18 16.43 22.15
C ALA A 415 3.46 17.70 21.70
N GLY A 416 2.35 17.59 20.95
CA GLY A 416 1.51 18.71 20.56
C GLY A 416 0.91 19.45 21.76
N VAL A 417 0.35 18.71 22.73
CA VAL A 417 -0.19 19.28 23.98
C VAL A 417 0.90 20.01 24.76
N ARG A 418 2.07 19.40 24.97
CA ARG A 418 3.20 20.02 25.66
C ARG A 418 3.73 21.23 24.90
N ASN A 419 3.80 21.18 23.57
CA ASN A 419 4.22 22.29 22.72
C ASN A 419 3.27 23.49 22.80
N SER A 420 1.97 23.25 22.98
CA SER A 420 0.97 24.31 23.17
C SER A 420 1.16 25.08 24.49
N GLN A 421 1.82 24.46 25.47
CA GLN A 421 2.13 25.07 26.77
C GLN A 421 3.46 25.85 26.75
N VAL A 422 4.23 25.78 25.66
CA VAL A 422 5.48 26.53 25.49
C VAL A 422 5.17 27.98 25.10
N TYR A 423 5.09 28.85 26.10
CA TYR A 423 5.05 30.31 25.96
C TYR A 423 6.35 30.95 26.46
N GLY A 424 6.82 31.98 25.75
CA GLY A 424 8.02 32.80 25.99
C GLY A 424 8.82 32.48 27.26
N ASN A 425 9.83 31.60 27.13
CA ASN A 425 10.76 31.29 28.21
C ASN A 425 11.70 32.49 28.47
N TYR A 426 11.29 33.40 29.34
CA TYR A 426 12.23 34.25 30.08
C TYR A 426 12.63 33.49 31.35
N LEU A 427 13.76 32.78 31.30
CA LEU A 427 14.39 32.22 32.50
C LEU A 427 14.96 33.37 33.33
N TYR A 428 14.32 33.72 34.44
CA TYR A 428 14.89 34.61 35.45
C TYR A 428 15.92 33.81 36.26
N ASN A 429 17.19 33.92 35.89
CA ASN A 429 18.28 33.34 36.66
C ASN A 429 18.72 34.36 37.72
N TYR A 430 18.42 34.10 38.99
CA TYR A 430 18.75 34.97 40.12
C TYR A 430 20.06 34.53 40.78
N GLU A 431 21.11 34.26 39.99
CA GLU A 431 22.44 34.01 40.55
C GLU A 431 23.54 34.33 39.55
N GLY A 432 24.27 35.41 39.84
CA GLY A 432 25.67 35.66 39.50
C GLY A 432 26.18 35.34 38.10
N SER A 433 26.51 36.41 37.36
CA SER A 433 27.49 36.40 36.25
C SER A 433 27.04 35.85 34.89
N GLY A 434 26.13 36.58 34.24
CA GLY A 434 26.40 37.16 32.91
C GLY A 434 26.77 36.25 31.74
N TYR A 435 25.93 35.25 31.42
CA TYR A 435 25.75 34.79 30.03
C TYR A 435 24.26 34.49 29.82
N TYR A 436 23.58 35.34 29.03
CA TYR A 436 22.16 35.19 28.69
C TYR A 436 21.99 34.03 27.70
N GLY A 437 21.67 32.84 28.18
CA GLY A 437 21.26 31.72 27.33
C GLY A 437 19.75 31.75 27.10
N VAL A 438 19.27 32.49 26.10
CA VAL A 438 17.87 32.39 25.66
C VAL A 438 17.73 31.06 24.90
N ARG A 439 17.11 30.04 25.50
CA ARG A 439 16.67 28.88 24.72
C ARG A 439 15.50 29.34 23.86
N SER A 440 15.66 29.26 22.54
CA SER A 440 14.55 29.56 21.62
C SER A 440 13.36 28.65 21.92
N THR A 441 12.15 29.17 21.75
CA THR A 441 10.91 28.37 21.86
C THR A 441 10.94 27.16 20.92
N SER A 442 11.60 27.27 19.75
CA SER A 442 11.86 26.15 18.85
C SER A 442 12.71 25.05 19.49
N SER A 443 13.78 25.42 20.22
CA SER A 443 14.64 24.45 20.91
C SER A 443 13.88 23.66 21.98
N VAL A 444 13.00 24.31 22.74
CA VAL A 444 12.16 23.65 23.75
C VAL A 444 11.14 22.70 23.11
N ARG A 445 10.49 23.12 22.03
CA ARG A 445 9.54 22.27 21.30
C ARG A 445 10.22 21.04 20.69
N ASN A 446 11.42 21.21 20.16
CA ASN A 446 12.22 20.09 19.64
C ASN A 446 12.66 19.13 20.75
N GLN A 447 12.98 19.64 21.94
CA GLN A 447 13.27 18.80 23.11
C GLN A 447 12.04 17.98 23.53
N ILE A 448 10.87 18.62 23.65
CA ILE A 448 9.59 17.95 23.98
C ILE A 448 9.30 16.82 23.00
N GLN A 449 9.41 17.08 21.70
CA GLN A 449 9.20 16.04 20.67
C GLN A 449 10.16 14.86 20.84
N ARG A 450 11.43 15.11 21.17
CA ARG A 450 12.41 14.03 21.39
C ARG A 450 12.13 13.23 22.65
N GLU A 451 11.68 13.87 23.73
CA GLU A 451 11.31 13.19 24.98
C GLU A 451 10.11 12.28 24.77
N GLU A 452 9.03 12.77 24.16
CA GLU A 452 7.83 11.96 23.89
C GLU A 452 8.14 10.82 22.91
N ALA A 453 8.94 11.08 21.88
CA ALA A 453 9.39 10.04 20.96
C ALA A 453 10.23 8.97 21.67
N ALA A 454 11.06 9.33 22.66
CA ALA A 454 11.86 8.36 23.42
C ALA A 454 10.98 7.42 24.25
N VAL A 455 9.92 7.93 24.89
CA VAL A 455 8.96 7.11 25.65
C VAL A 455 8.24 6.12 24.73
N ALA A 456 7.76 6.57 23.58
CA ALA A 456 7.12 5.66 22.61
C ALA A 456 8.06 4.61 22.04
N LYS A 457 9.35 4.94 21.87
CA LYS A 457 10.37 3.98 21.45
C LYS A 457 10.56 2.87 22.49
N ASP A 458 10.58 3.20 23.78
CA ASP A 458 10.74 2.22 24.86
C ASP A 458 9.58 1.21 24.91
N VAL A 459 8.33 1.69 24.82
CA VAL A 459 7.13 0.84 24.71
C VAL A 459 7.24 -0.08 23.50
N ARG A 460 7.64 0.45 22.34
CA ARG A 460 7.79 -0.36 21.14
C ARG A 460 8.87 -1.44 21.30
N PHE A 461 10.03 -1.14 21.88
CA PHE A 461 11.06 -2.17 22.10
C PHE A 461 10.58 -3.28 23.04
N THR A 462 9.80 -2.93 24.05
CA THR A 462 9.15 -3.90 24.94
C THR A 462 8.19 -4.79 24.16
N ASN A 463 7.26 -4.19 23.40
CA ASN A 463 6.31 -4.91 22.54
C ASN A 463 7.03 -5.80 21.50
N TRP A 464 8.14 -5.33 20.93
CA TRP A 464 8.90 -6.10 19.96
C TRP A 464 9.56 -7.32 20.59
N LYS A 465 10.13 -7.16 21.79
CA LYS A 465 10.68 -8.28 22.55
C LYS A 465 9.61 -9.34 22.83
N GLU A 466 8.41 -8.92 23.22
CA GLU A 466 7.28 -9.85 23.43
C GLU A 466 6.93 -10.63 22.15
N ILE A 467 6.96 -9.97 20.98
CA ILE A 467 6.75 -10.63 19.70
C ILE A 467 7.87 -11.64 19.40
N GLU A 468 9.14 -11.28 19.62
CA GLU A 468 10.28 -12.17 19.39
C GLU A 468 10.22 -13.42 20.29
N ASP A 469 9.91 -13.23 21.58
CA ASP A 469 9.76 -14.31 22.55
C ASP A 469 8.61 -15.24 22.15
N ALA A 470 7.43 -14.68 21.80
CA ALA A 470 6.27 -15.45 21.35
C ALA A 470 6.54 -16.21 20.04
N THR A 471 7.27 -15.60 19.09
CA THR A 471 7.65 -16.21 17.82
C THR A 471 8.59 -17.41 18.03
N ALA A 472 9.58 -17.27 18.92
CA ALA A 472 10.48 -18.36 19.26
C ALA A 472 9.74 -19.52 19.96
N GLU A 473 8.83 -19.19 20.87
CA GLU A 473 8.06 -20.18 21.62
C GLU A 473 7.11 -20.98 20.72
N ILE A 474 6.31 -20.30 19.89
CA ILE A 474 5.35 -20.99 19.00
C ILE A 474 6.07 -21.86 17.98
N ARG A 475 7.21 -21.41 17.45
CA ARG A 475 8.05 -22.20 16.53
C ARG A 475 8.48 -23.52 17.18
N GLN A 476 9.00 -23.46 18.40
CA GLN A 476 9.41 -24.66 19.14
C GLN A 476 8.22 -25.60 19.40
N ARG A 477 7.08 -25.04 19.82
CA ARG A 477 5.86 -25.82 20.08
C ARG A 477 5.36 -26.52 18.82
N MET A 478 5.26 -25.82 17.69
CA MET A 478 4.79 -26.39 16.42
C MET A 478 5.76 -27.44 15.87
N THR A 479 7.08 -27.21 15.95
CA THR A 479 8.06 -28.23 15.56
C THR A 479 7.99 -29.47 16.44
N ALA A 480 7.76 -29.32 17.74
CA ALA A 480 7.56 -30.47 18.63
C ALA A 480 6.22 -31.20 18.36
N LYS A 481 5.15 -30.46 18.09
CA LYS A 481 3.80 -30.99 17.83
C LYS A 481 3.75 -31.81 16.54
N TYR A 482 4.29 -31.26 15.46
CA TYR A 482 4.18 -31.84 14.11
C TYR A 482 5.42 -32.61 13.64
N GLN A 483 6.51 -32.58 14.40
CA GLN A 483 7.80 -33.16 13.99
C GLN A 483 8.28 -32.64 12.62
N ALA A 484 7.90 -31.39 12.30
CA ALA A 484 8.22 -30.71 11.06
C ALA A 484 8.91 -29.37 11.37
N GLN A 485 9.77 -28.91 10.47
CA GLN A 485 10.44 -27.63 10.66
C GLN A 485 9.44 -26.49 10.45
N PHE A 486 9.32 -25.62 11.45
CA PHE A 486 8.67 -24.33 11.33
C PHE A 486 9.73 -23.22 11.34
#